data_AF-A0A1A9FVS0-F1
#
_entry.id   AF-A0A1A9FVS0-F1
#
_cell.length_a   1.000
_cell.length_b   1.000
_cell.length_c   1.000
_cell.angle_alpha   90.00
_cell.angle_beta   90.00
_cell.angle_gamma   90.00
#
_symmetry.space_group_name_H-M   'P 1'
#
loop_
_entity.id
_entity.type
_entity.pdbx_description
1 polymer ?
#
loop_
_entity_poly.entity_id
_entity_poly.type
_entity_poly.pdbx_seq_one_letter_code
_entity_poly.pdbx_strand_id
1 'polypeptide(L)'
;MTNETYSAGDEPVHTSSQTDHTLTELQLYGWRPFQDEPDPRPLPEGNTVAAAVTDIFDALVATLGDTRLEPDLEDVNGGVKTGHGAEQKSATLARA
;
A
#
# COMPACT_ATOMS: atom_id res chain seq x y z
N MET A 1 18.79 -47.68 -9.91
CA MET A 1 17.91 -46.50 -9.90
C MET A 1 17.82 -46.02 -11.33
N THR A 2 16.69 -46.31 -11.97
CA THR A 2 16.39 -45.94 -13.35
C THR A 2 16.00 -44.47 -13.38
N ASN A 3 16.91 -43.60 -13.82
CA ASN A 3 16.53 -42.23 -14.18
C ASN A 3 15.82 -42.32 -15.53
N GLU A 4 14.57 -42.76 -15.48
CA GLU A 4 13.63 -42.62 -16.59
C GLU A 4 13.58 -41.14 -16.92
N THR A 5 14.19 -40.81 -18.05
CA THR A 5 13.98 -39.58 -18.77
C THR A 5 12.48 -39.45 -18.97
N TYR A 6 11.81 -38.75 -18.06
CA TYR A 6 10.54 -38.14 -18.33
C TYR A 6 10.79 -37.27 -19.55
N SER A 7 10.44 -37.83 -20.70
CA SER A 7 10.19 -37.10 -21.92
C SER A 7 9.32 -35.94 -21.49
N ALA A 8 9.93 -34.76 -21.35
CA ALA A 8 9.22 -33.49 -21.37
C ALA A 8 8.65 -33.44 -22.78
N GLY A 9 7.53 -34.15 -22.95
CA GLY A 9 6.87 -34.32 -24.22
C GLY A 9 6.55 -32.93 -24.70
N ASP A 10 7.22 -32.54 -25.79
CA ASP A 10 6.89 -31.47 -26.72
C ASP A 10 5.64 -30.68 -26.29
N GLU A 11 5.79 -29.79 -25.31
CA GLU A 11 4.84 -28.70 -25.13
C GLU A 11 4.95 -27.92 -26.44
N PRO A 12 3.86 -27.79 -27.22
CA PRO A 12 3.93 -27.05 -28.47
C PRO A 12 4.51 -25.68 -28.17
N VAL A 13 5.46 -25.22 -29.00
CA VAL A 13 5.97 -23.85 -28.88
C VAL A 13 4.76 -22.94 -28.95
N HIS A 14 4.38 -22.38 -27.80
CA HIS A 14 3.25 -21.47 -27.68
C HIS A 14 3.63 -20.21 -28.44
N THR A 15 3.38 -20.22 -29.76
CA THR A 15 3.37 -19.00 -30.54
C THR A 15 2.31 -18.11 -29.91
N SER A 16 2.68 -16.89 -29.57
CA SER A 16 1.83 -15.91 -28.87
C SER A 16 0.41 -15.99 -29.43
N SER A 17 -0.59 -16.16 -28.55
CA SER A 17 -1.99 -16.16 -28.98
C SER A 17 -2.33 -14.83 -29.63
N GLN A 18 -3.36 -14.79 -30.49
CA GLN A 18 -3.89 -13.51 -31.00
C GLN A 18 -4.28 -12.57 -29.85
N THR A 19 -4.78 -13.10 -28.73
CA THR A 19 -5.08 -12.31 -27.53
C THR A 19 -3.83 -11.76 -26.84
N ASP A 20 -2.75 -12.54 -26.81
CA ASP A 20 -1.47 -12.07 -26.23
C ASP A 20 -0.86 -10.97 -27.09
N HIS A 21 -0.98 -11.11 -28.42
CA HIS A 21 -0.53 -10.09 -29.35
C HIS A 21 -1.32 -8.79 -29.19
N THR A 22 -2.66 -8.85 -29.12
CA THR A 22 -3.48 -7.65 -28.90
C THR A 22 -3.24 -7.03 -27.51
N LEU A 23 -3.02 -7.84 -26.48
CA LEU A 23 -2.69 -7.34 -25.14
C LEU A 23 -1.33 -6.62 -25.13
N THR A 24 -0.34 -7.14 -25.86
CA THR A 24 0.97 -6.51 -26.03
C THR A 24 0.83 -5.13 -26.70
N GLU A 25 0.06 -5.04 -27.77
CA GLU A 25 -0.22 -3.76 -28.45
C GLU A 25 -0.96 -2.77 -27.54
N LEU A 26 -1.94 -3.23 -26.76
CA LEU A 26 -2.64 -2.38 -25.77
C LEU A 26 -1.75 -1.97 -24.60
N GLN A 27 -0.75 -2.76 -24.21
CA GLN A 27 0.21 -2.35 -23.20
C GLN A 27 1.11 -1.22 -23.71
N LEU A 28 1.55 -1.32 -24.97
CA LEU A 28 2.53 -0.42 -25.59
C LEU A 28 1.91 0.87 -26.12
N TYR A 29 0.71 0.78 -26.73
CA TYR A 29 0.01 1.90 -27.37
C TYR A 29 -1.39 2.16 -26.81
N GLY A 30 -1.83 1.38 -25.81
CA GLY A 30 -3.16 1.55 -25.25
C GLY A 30 -3.31 2.89 -24.58
N TRP A 31 -4.43 3.54 -24.89
CA TRP A 31 -4.80 4.82 -24.32
C TRP A 31 -4.83 4.74 -22.80
N ARG A 32 -4.05 5.61 -22.16
CA ARG A 32 -4.03 5.79 -20.72
C ARG A 32 -4.78 7.11 -20.45
N PRO A 33 -5.93 7.06 -19.77
CA PRO A 33 -6.55 8.28 -19.28
C PRO A 33 -5.54 9.07 -18.43
N PHE A 34 -5.53 10.40 -18.56
CA PHE A 34 -4.74 11.33 -17.74
C PHE A 34 -3.21 11.26 -17.94
N GLN A 35 -2.71 10.81 -19.10
CA GLN A 35 -1.26 10.88 -19.38
C GLN A 35 -0.74 12.31 -19.48
N ASP A 36 -1.52 13.19 -20.14
CA ASP A 36 -1.12 14.55 -20.44
C ASP A 36 -2.08 15.61 -19.83
N GLU A 37 -3.19 15.15 -19.25
CA GLU A 37 -4.21 15.99 -18.63
C GLU A 37 -4.36 15.65 -17.14
N PRO A 38 -4.64 16.64 -16.28
CA PRO A 38 -4.95 16.38 -14.88
C PRO A 38 -6.11 15.39 -14.76
N ASP A 39 -5.98 14.41 -13.86
CA ASP A 39 -7.07 13.49 -13.54
C ASP A 39 -8.27 14.31 -13.01
N PRO A 40 -9.46 14.25 -13.66
CA PRO A 40 -10.64 15.01 -13.29
C PRO A 40 -11.32 14.45 -12.05
N ARG A 41 -10.90 13.29 -11.53
CA ARG A 41 -11.46 12.75 -10.30
C ARG A 41 -11.06 13.65 -9.13
N PRO A 42 -12.02 14.08 -8.29
CA PRO A 42 -11.69 14.86 -7.11
C PRO A 42 -10.85 14.02 -6.15
N LEU A 43 -9.91 14.68 -5.48
CA LEU A 43 -9.20 14.06 -4.36
C LEU A 43 -10.19 13.69 -3.25
N PRO A 44 -9.96 12.59 -2.51
CA PRO A 44 -10.79 12.24 -1.38
C PRO A 44 -10.72 13.32 -0.29
N GLU A 45 -11.82 13.55 0.40
CA GLU A 45 -11.86 14.52 1.50
C GLU A 45 -10.91 14.07 2.63
N GLY A 46 -10.15 15.02 3.20
CA GLY A 46 -9.19 14.70 4.25
C GLY A 46 -9.81 13.98 5.45
N ASN A 47 -11.07 14.30 5.78
CA ASN A 47 -11.81 13.62 6.83
C ASN A 47 -12.15 12.17 6.46
N THR A 48 -12.52 11.89 5.20
CA THR A 48 -12.76 10.53 4.72
C THR A 48 -11.49 9.69 4.77
N VAL A 49 -10.35 10.28 4.40
CA VAL A 49 -9.05 9.60 4.50
C VAL A 49 -8.69 9.32 5.96
N ALA A 50 -8.87 10.29 6.86
CA ALA A 50 -8.59 10.13 8.28
C ALA A 50 -9.46 9.05 8.94
N ALA A 51 -10.75 8.99 8.59
CA ALA A 51 -11.67 7.95 9.04
C ALA A 51 -11.22 6.56 8.56
N ALA A 52 -10.91 6.42 7.26
CA ALA A 52 -10.46 5.14 6.70
C ALA A 52 -9.15 4.64 7.34
N VAL A 53 -8.21 5.54 7.63
CA VAL A 53 -6.98 5.18 8.36
C VAL A 53 -7.30 4.66 9.75
N THR A 54 -8.22 5.32 10.47
CA THR A 54 -8.67 4.89 11.80
C THR A 54 -9.28 3.49 11.75
N ASP A 55 -10.18 3.24 10.80
CA ASP A 55 -10.83 1.94 10.62
C ASP A 55 -9.82 0.80 10.35
N ILE A 56 -8.75 1.09 9.59
CA ILE A 56 -7.68 0.11 9.33
C ILE A 56 -6.95 -0.24 10.63
N PHE A 57 -6.61 0.75 11.46
CA PHE A 57 -5.96 0.48 12.74
C PHE A 57 -6.88 -0.30 13.69
N ASP A 58 -8.17 0.05 13.76
CA ASP A 58 -9.14 -0.69 14.56
C ASP A 58 -9.29 -2.14 14.09
N ALA A 59 -9.29 -2.38 12.77
CA ALA A 59 -9.32 -3.73 12.22
C ALA A 59 -8.07 -4.55 12.57
N LEU A 60 -6.88 -3.92 12.56
CA LEU A 60 -5.64 -4.56 12.98
C LEU A 60 -5.67 -4.91 14.48
N VAL A 61 -6.10 -3.98 15.32
CA VAL A 61 -6.26 -4.20 16.77
C VAL A 61 -7.25 -5.33 17.04
N ALA A 62 -8.41 -5.32 16.37
CA ALA A 62 -9.43 -6.37 16.52
C ALA A 62 -8.93 -7.75 16.08
N THR A 63 -8.08 -7.81 15.05
CA THR A 63 -7.55 -9.08 14.53
C THR A 63 -6.45 -9.66 15.43
N LEU A 64 -5.67 -8.81 16.09
CA LEU A 64 -4.49 -9.19 16.86
C LEU A 64 -4.72 -9.20 18.38
N GLY A 65 -5.81 -8.59 18.85
CA GLY A 65 -6.12 -8.35 20.26
C GLY A 65 -6.26 -9.59 21.13
N ASP A 66 -6.60 -10.75 20.58
CA ASP A 66 -6.69 -12.02 21.32
C ASP A 66 -5.55 -12.99 20.96
N THR A 67 -4.43 -12.47 20.47
CA THR A 67 -3.29 -13.26 20.02
C THR A 67 -2.08 -13.08 20.93
N ARG A 68 -1.03 -13.88 20.71
CA ARG A 68 0.26 -13.67 21.41
C ARG A 68 0.92 -12.31 21.11
N LEU A 69 0.40 -11.56 20.14
CA LEU A 69 0.87 -10.22 19.76
C LEU A 69 0.09 -9.09 20.45
N GLU A 70 -0.95 -9.42 21.24
CA GLU A 70 -1.67 -8.45 22.08
C GLU A 70 -0.76 -7.53 22.92
N PRO A 71 0.28 -8.03 23.63
CA PRO A 71 1.16 -7.16 24.41
C PRO A 71 1.96 -6.17 23.55
N ASP A 72 2.14 -6.43 22.24
CA ASP A 72 2.88 -5.56 21.33
C ASP A 72 1.98 -4.49 20.66
N LEU A 73 0.65 -4.56 20.84
CA LEU A 73 -0.30 -3.60 20.25
C LEU A 73 -0.19 -2.19 20.85
N GLU A 74 0.21 -2.07 22.11
CA GLU A 74 0.42 -0.76 22.75
C GLU A 74 1.51 0.06 22.02
N ASP A 75 2.54 -0.61 21.49
CA ASP A 75 3.62 0.04 20.74
C ASP A 75 3.21 0.39 19.30
N VAL A 76 2.40 -0.45 18.65
CA VAL A 76 1.86 -0.20 17.30
C VAL A 76 0.93 1.03 17.30
N ASN A 77 0.10 1.18 18.32
CA ASN A 77 -0.78 2.33 18.50
C ASN A 77 -0.03 3.55 19.09
N GLY A 78 1.04 3.31 19.85
CA GLY A 78 1.85 4.32 20.54
C GLY A 78 2.85 5.09 19.67
N GLY A 79 3.02 4.73 18.39
CA GLY A 79 3.86 5.45 17.43
C GLY A 79 3.39 6.89 17.11
N VAL A 80 2.12 7.22 17.40
CA VAL A 80 1.59 8.60 17.40
C VAL A 80 1.75 9.21 18.80
N LYS A 81 2.99 9.31 19.28
CA LYS A 81 3.28 10.32 20.31
C LYS A 81 3.25 11.67 19.60
N THR A 82 2.09 12.35 19.64
CA THR A 82 2.03 13.77 19.29
C THR A 82 3.13 14.48 20.08
N GLY A 83 3.98 15.23 19.40
CA GLY A 83 5.06 16.00 20.01
C GLY A 83 4.50 17.17 20.84
N HIS A 84 3.87 16.88 21.97
CA HIS A 84 3.59 17.86 23.02
C HIS A 84 4.80 17.89 23.95
N GLY A 85 5.86 18.55 23.50
CA GLY A 85 7.10 18.63 24.28
C GLY A 85 8.25 19.36 23.62
N ALA A 86 8.00 20.30 22.72
CA ALA A 86 9.03 21.24 22.29
C ALA A 86 8.42 22.64 22.26
N GLU A 87 9.07 23.54 22.99
CA GLU A 87 8.91 24.99 22.92
C GLU A 87 7.75 25.60 23.72
N GLN A 88 8.09 26.17 24.88
CA GLN A 88 7.86 27.60 25.22
C GLN A 88 8.37 27.86 26.65
N LYS A 89 9.69 27.74 26.86
CA LYS A 89 10.33 28.48 27.98
C LYS A 89 10.50 29.93 27.54
N SER A 90 9.38 30.62 27.62
CA SER A 90 9.23 31.98 28.11
C SER A 90 10.44 32.90 27.92
N ALA A 91 10.33 33.74 26.89
CA ALA A 91 11.06 34.98 26.70
C ALA A 91 10.82 35.97 27.88
N THR A 92 11.39 35.68 29.05
CA THR A 92 11.36 36.53 30.27
C THR A 92 12.74 37.16 30.54
N LEU A 93 13.56 37.40 29.52
CA LEU A 93 14.88 38.03 29.71
C LEU A 93 15.19 39.18 28.74
N ALA A 94 14.16 39.90 28.28
CA ALA A 94 14.32 41.14 27.50
C ALA A 94 13.51 42.31 28.08
N ARG A 95 13.39 42.36 29.40
CA ARG A 95 12.88 43.54 30.13
C ARG A 95 13.50 43.61 31.52
N ALA A 96 14.78 43.92 31.57
CA ALA A 96 15.48 44.51 32.70
C ALA A 96 16.54 45.46 32.13
#